data_AF-A0A2V7PH66-F1
#
_entry.id   AF-A0A2V7PH66-F1
#
_cell.length_a   1.000
_cell.length_b   1.000
_cell.length_c   1.000
_cell.angle_alpha   90.00
_cell.angle_beta   90.00
_cell.angle_gamma   90.00
#
_symmetry.space_group_name_H-M   'P 1'
#
loop_
_entity.id
_entity.type
_entity.pdbx_description
1 polymer ?
#
loop_
_entity_poly.entity_id
_entity_poly.type
_entity_poly.pdbx_seq_one_letter_code
_entity_poly.pdbx_strand_id
1 'polypeptide(L)'
;MNPAQRSLRSRQRIDPASEPTASRLSAVFTEVFHLAPDRVHPGLGPADVERWDSVGHVMLVTAVEQRFSIQFEVEEIMEFTTFEAILSAIERRMTD
;
A
#
# COMPACT_ATOMS: atom_id res chain seq x y z
N MET A 1 10.39 -19.56 42.74
CA MET A 1 10.02 -20.12 41.42
C MET A 1 8.68 -19.53 41.01
N ASN A 2 8.69 -18.53 40.13
CA ASN A 2 7.63 -18.23 39.15
C ASN A 2 8.28 -17.35 38.06
N PRO A 3 8.70 -17.91 36.91
CA PRO A 3 9.52 -17.20 35.92
C PRO A 3 8.72 -16.42 34.85
N ALA A 4 7.42 -16.17 35.04
CA ALA A 4 6.54 -15.65 33.98
C ALA A 4 6.46 -14.12 33.83
N GLN A 5 7.25 -13.33 34.56
CA GLN A 5 7.25 -11.86 34.43
C GLN A 5 8.54 -11.36 33.77
N ARG A 6 8.94 -12.01 32.66
CA ARG A 6 10.06 -11.59 31.83
C ARG A 6 9.55 -10.63 30.75
N SER A 7 9.61 -9.34 31.07
CA SER A 7 10.06 -8.26 30.17
C SER A 7 9.70 -8.40 28.68
N LEU A 8 8.47 -8.12 28.29
CA LEU A 8 8.13 -7.89 26.88
C LEU A 8 6.90 -6.98 26.81
N ARG A 9 7.11 -5.66 26.68
CA ARG A 9 6.38 -4.73 25.79
C ARG A 9 7.16 -3.43 25.75
N SER A 10 8.38 -3.50 25.22
CA SER A 10 8.98 -2.35 24.57
C SER A 10 7.94 -1.84 23.59
N ARG A 11 7.40 -0.64 23.83
CA ARG A 11 6.67 0.12 22.82
C ARG A 11 7.68 0.38 21.70
N GLN A 12 7.83 -0.58 20.80
CA GLN A 12 8.46 -0.33 19.52
C GLN A 12 7.49 0.59 18.82
N ARG A 13 7.77 1.89 18.92
CA ARG A 13 7.25 2.85 17.95
C ARG A 13 7.69 2.24 16.62
N ILE A 14 6.76 1.66 15.88
CA ILE A 14 7.03 1.34 14.49
C ILE A 14 7.21 2.71 13.88
N ASP A 15 8.46 3.07 13.62
CA ASP A 15 8.74 4.26 12.85
C ASP A 15 8.03 4.04 11.51
N PRO A 16 7.07 4.90 11.10
CA PRO A 16 6.29 4.67 9.89
C PRO A 16 7.16 4.63 8.62
N ALA A 17 8.41 5.10 8.73
CA ALA A 17 9.44 5.03 7.70
C ALA A 17 10.11 3.64 7.56
N SER A 18 10.02 2.76 8.57
CA SER A 18 10.58 1.39 8.53
C SER A 18 9.60 0.34 8.03
N GLU A 19 8.35 0.73 7.75
CA GLU A 19 7.33 -0.16 7.25
C GLU A 19 7.57 -0.49 5.76
N PRO A 20 7.51 -1.78 5.34
CA PRO A 20 7.68 -2.16 3.94
C PRO A 20 6.72 -1.38 3.03
N THR A 21 7.21 -0.97 1.85
CA THR A 21 6.41 -0.25 0.84
C THR A 21 5.09 -0.98 0.54
N ALA A 22 5.13 -2.31 0.47
CA ALA A 22 3.95 -3.15 0.29
C ALA A 22 2.89 -2.98 1.40
N SER A 23 3.28 -2.88 2.67
CA SER A 23 2.31 -2.72 3.77
C SER A 23 1.67 -1.32 3.74
N ARG A 24 2.47 -0.30 3.43
CA ARG A 24 1.96 1.08 3.23
C ARG A 24 1.01 1.16 2.02
N LEU A 25 1.33 0.49 0.92
CA LEU A 25 0.45 0.41 -0.25
C LEU A 25 -0.83 -0.36 0.07
N SER A 26 -0.73 -1.47 0.82
CA SER A 26 -1.89 -2.23 1.27
C SER A 26 -2.85 -1.38 2.08
N ALA A 27 -2.33 -0.51 2.97
CA ALA A 27 -3.17 0.43 3.71
C ALA A 27 -3.96 1.35 2.76
N VAL A 28 -3.31 1.91 1.74
CA VAL A 28 -3.98 2.75 0.72
C VAL A 28 -5.12 1.99 0.04
N PHE A 29 -4.90 0.74 -0.37
CA PHE A 29 -5.95 -0.09 -0.97
C PHE A 29 -7.13 -0.33 -0.02
N THR A 30 -6.84 -0.64 1.25
CA THR A 30 -7.90 -0.84 2.25
C THR A 30 -8.68 0.44 2.54
N GLU A 31 -8.02 1.61 2.52
CA GLU A 31 -8.64 2.91 2.77
C GLU A 31 -9.50 3.38 1.57
N VAL A 32 -8.96 3.31 0.35
CA VAL A 32 -9.63 3.80 -0.87
C VAL A 32 -10.78 2.88 -1.29
N PHE A 33 -10.57 1.56 -1.26
CA PHE A 33 -11.56 0.60 -1.73
C PHE A 33 -12.37 -0.06 -0.61
N HIS A 34 -12.10 0.28 0.66
CA HIS A 34 -12.75 -0.33 1.82
C HIS A 34 -12.63 -1.86 1.86
N LEU A 35 -11.47 -2.36 1.46
CA LEU A 35 -11.16 -3.79 1.46
C LEU A 35 -10.66 -4.26 2.82
N ALA A 36 -10.90 -5.53 3.13
CA ALA A 36 -10.26 -6.18 4.26
C ALA A 36 -8.77 -6.45 3.93
N PRO A 37 -7.83 -6.36 4.91
CA PRO A 37 -6.40 -6.51 4.65
C PRO A 37 -6.01 -7.86 4.02
N ASP A 38 -6.75 -8.92 4.31
CA ASP A 38 -6.56 -10.27 3.76
C ASP A 38 -6.97 -10.40 2.28
N ARG A 39 -7.72 -9.43 1.76
CA ARG A 39 -8.08 -9.34 0.33
C ARG A 39 -6.99 -8.68 -0.51
N VAL A 40 -6.01 -8.03 0.13
CA VAL A 40 -4.91 -7.37 -0.60
C VAL A 40 -3.80 -8.38 -0.87
N HIS A 41 -3.54 -8.63 -2.14
CA HIS A 41 -2.51 -9.57 -2.60
C HIS A 41 -1.85 -9.05 -3.89
N PRO A 42 -0.66 -9.57 -4.28
CA PRO A 42 0.09 -9.05 -5.42
C PRO A 42 -0.70 -8.97 -6.74
N GLY A 43 -1.49 -10.01 -7.03
CA GLY A 43 -2.32 -10.06 -8.25
C GLY A 43 -3.66 -9.31 -8.18
N LEU A 44 -3.94 -8.55 -7.11
CA LEU A 44 -5.23 -7.85 -6.99
C LEU A 44 -5.32 -6.77 -8.07
N GLY A 45 -6.34 -6.84 -8.92
CA GLY A 45 -6.55 -5.92 -10.03
C GLY A 45 -7.96 -5.33 -10.10
N PRO A 46 -8.24 -4.48 -11.11
CA PRO A 46 -9.56 -3.87 -11.32
C PRO A 46 -10.70 -4.88 -11.47
N ALA A 47 -10.42 -6.08 -12.01
CA ALA A 47 -11.42 -7.14 -12.16
C ALA A 47 -11.89 -7.74 -10.82
N ASP A 48 -11.08 -7.63 -9.77
CA ASP A 48 -11.36 -8.21 -8.45
C ASP A 48 -12.02 -7.23 -7.48
N VAL A 49 -11.98 -5.93 -7.81
CA VAL A 49 -12.42 -4.82 -6.97
C VAL A 49 -13.41 -3.97 -7.74
N GLU A 50 -14.71 -4.13 -7.44
CA GLU A 50 -15.79 -3.39 -8.12
C GLU A 50 -15.60 -1.86 -8.08
N ARG A 51 -15.01 -1.35 -6.99
CA ARG A 51 -14.75 0.09 -6.83
C ARG A 51 -13.52 0.59 -7.58
N TRP A 52 -12.73 -0.30 -8.18
CA TRP A 52 -11.56 0.07 -8.96
C TRP A 52 -11.94 0.29 -10.43
N ASP A 53 -12.90 1.19 -10.62
CA ASP A 53 -13.30 1.72 -11.92
C ASP A 53 -12.46 2.97 -12.29
N SER A 54 -12.93 3.79 -13.24
CA SER A 54 -12.24 5.02 -13.63
C SER A 54 -12.03 6.02 -12.48
N VAL A 55 -13.03 6.19 -11.61
CA VAL A 55 -12.95 7.16 -10.49
C VAL A 55 -12.10 6.58 -9.38
N GLY A 56 -12.31 5.31 -9.05
CA GLY A 56 -11.51 4.61 -8.05
C GLY A 56 -10.03 4.52 -8.42
N HIS A 57 -9.72 4.36 -9.72
CA HIS A 57 -8.35 4.37 -10.21
C HIS A 57 -7.66 5.73 -9.96
N VAL A 58 -8.33 6.85 -10.29
CA VAL A 58 -7.80 8.19 -10.02
C VAL A 58 -7.62 8.43 -8.51
N MET A 59 -8.60 8.02 -7.69
CA MET A 59 -8.50 8.13 -6.23
C MET A 59 -7.32 7.31 -5.67
N LEU A 60 -7.10 6.11 -6.19
CA LEU A 60 -5.98 5.25 -5.81
C LEU A 60 -4.65 5.94 -6.13
N VAL A 61 -4.49 6.44 -7.35
CA VAL A 61 -3.27 7.14 -7.79
C VAL A 61 -3.00 8.33 -6.88
N THR A 62 -3.99 9.21 -6.68
CA THR A 62 -3.84 10.39 -5.82
C THR A 62 -3.45 10.00 -4.38
N ALA A 63 -4.06 8.95 -3.83
CA ALA A 63 -3.73 8.48 -2.49
C ALA A 63 -2.31 7.91 -2.40
N VAL A 64 -1.85 7.18 -3.42
CA VAL A 64 -0.47 6.69 -3.51
C VAL A 64 0.51 7.86 -3.59
N GLU A 65 0.31 8.81 -4.50
CA GLU A 65 1.17 9.98 -4.66
C GLU A 65 1.31 10.76 -3.35
N GLN A 66 0.19 11.02 -2.66
CA GLN A 66 0.20 11.69 -1.35
C GLN A 66 0.91 10.87 -0.28
N ARG A 67 0.64 9.56 -0.20
CA ARG A 67 1.19 8.69 0.85
C ARG A 67 2.70 8.51 0.74
N PHE A 68 3.22 8.46 -0.48
CA PHE A 68 4.64 8.25 -0.76
C PHE A 68 5.39 9.54 -1.11
N SER A 69 4.68 10.68 -1.25
CA SER A 69 5.25 11.97 -1.68
C SER A 69 5.99 11.86 -3.02
N ILE A 70 5.39 11.14 -3.96
CA ILE A 70 5.89 10.93 -5.34
C ILE A 70 4.82 11.40 -6.34
N GLN A 71 5.19 11.56 -7.60
CA GLN A 71 4.27 11.85 -8.69
C GLN A 71 4.48 10.87 -9.83
N PHE A 72 3.39 10.48 -10.50
CA PHE A 72 3.43 9.63 -11.67
C PHE A 72 2.93 10.37 -12.90
N GLU A 73 3.54 10.09 -14.05
CA GLU A 73 3.03 10.57 -15.33
C GLU A 73 1.82 9.74 -15.77
N VAL A 74 1.00 10.30 -16.67
CA VAL A 74 -0.23 9.65 -17.14
C VAL A 74 0.07 8.28 -17.76
N GLU A 75 1.17 8.16 -18.50
CA GLU A 75 1.60 6.91 -19.13
C GLU A 75 1.91 5.82 -18.08
N GLU A 76 2.53 6.17 -16.96
CA GLU A 76 2.81 5.23 -15.87
C GLU A 76 1.53 4.82 -15.14
N ILE A 77 0.61 5.77 -14.94
CA ILE A 77 -0.70 5.51 -14.32
C ILE A 77 -1.47 4.48 -15.15
N MET A 78 -1.38 4.52 -16.48
CA MET A 78 -2.04 3.52 -17.35
C MET A 78 -1.51 2.09 -17.14
N GLU A 79 -0.33 1.91 -16.54
CA GLU A 79 0.24 0.60 -16.23
C GLU A 79 -0.25 0.04 -14.88
N PHE A 80 -1.03 0.81 -14.10
CA PHE A 80 -1.50 0.44 -12.76
C PHE A 80 -2.66 -0.57 -12.81
N THR A 81 -2.31 -1.77 -13.24
CA THR A 81 -3.24 -2.87 -13.53
C THR A 81 -3.32 -3.89 -12.39
N THR A 82 -2.36 -3.88 -11.47
CA THR A 82 -2.31 -4.76 -10.30
C THR A 82 -1.63 -4.07 -9.13
N PHE A 83 -1.85 -4.58 -7.92
CA PHE A 83 -1.13 -4.18 -6.72
C PHE A 83 0.40 -4.26 -6.90
N GLU A 84 0.91 -5.35 -7.49
CA GLU A 84 2.34 -5.55 -7.73
C GLU A 84 2.94 -4.55 -8.73
N ALA A 85 2.19 -4.21 -9.79
CA ALA A 85 2.63 -3.20 -10.76
C ALA A 85 2.81 -1.83 -10.08
N ILE A 86 1.86 -1.44 -9.24
CA ILE A 86 1.91 -0.17 -8.49
C ILE A 86 3.06 -0.20 -7.48
N LEU A 87 3.24 -1.30 -6.75
CA LEU A 87 4.35 -1.46 -5.80
C LEU A 87 5.70 -1.27 -6.49
N SER A 88 5.88 -1.92 -7.64
CA SER A 88 7.11 -1.82 -8.44
C SER A 88 7.35 -0.39 -8.94
N ALA A 89 6.29 0.32 -9.33
CA ALA A 89 6.38 1.72 -9.74
C ALA A 89 6.83 2.64 -8.59
N ILE A 90 6.28 2.43 -7.38
CA ILE A 90 6.68 3.17 -6.17
C ILE A 90 8.14 2.91 -5.81
N GLU A 91 8.56 1.65 -5.79
CA GLU A 91 9.94 1.28 -5.40
C GLU A 91 10.98 1.86 -6.35
N ARG A 92 10.67 1.92 -7.65
CA ARG A 92 11.51 2.61 -8.64
C ARG A 92 11.68 4.09 -8.30
N ARG A 93 10.59 4.79 -7.96
CA ARG A 93 10.61 6.22 -7.61
C ARG A 93 11.27 6.53 -6.28
N MET A 94 11.24 5.62 -5.31
CA MET A 94 11.88 5.81 -4.00
C MET A 94 13.40 5.57 -4.03
N THR A 95 13.91 4.98 -5.11
CA THR A 95 15.34 4.67 -5.28
C THR A 95 16.06 5.71 -6.16
N ASP A 96 15.32 6.53 -6.89
CA ASP A 96 15.81 7.67 -7.68
C ASP A 96 16.15 8.88 -6.79
#